data_AF-A0A9P4UVZ4-F1
#
_entry.id   AF-A0A9P4UVZ4-F1
#
_cell.length_a   1.000
_cell.length_b   1.000
_cell.length_c   1.000
_cell.angle_alpha   90.00
_cell.angle_beta   90.00
_cell.angle_gamma   90.00
#
_symmetry.space_group_name_H-M   'P 1'
#
loop_
_entity.id
_entity.type
_entity.pdbx_description
1 polymer ?
#
loop_
_entity_poly.entity_id
_entity_poly.type
_entity_poly.pdbx_seq_one_letter_code
_entity_poly.pdbx_strand_id
1 'polypeptide(L)'
;MTSTAKRDSMDATVDDVKTGMQELDLAQAPRKRALGLTDLPPTVRNNIYKYCLDTELVNVGLKNVSYTHQIKEGLLQFKSSRSPFPVHTGLFSVDRKLGAEASRFFYEKNLFIRFKLYTSDARHAKTMLEESGLLFSASPPSLVEMSTRHAMDLTLVEKNSGQKRAEVMFPAQYLPRLINFLDQASHATSTWAQNHSVFITVLNRYSFSLARLQGDLLEPWRLLTNLGAVTIDPDHLLPGYAQSLAQSMITPLFSPEAWLDSLHEVVELAAESFSTGEYKLAEQYVQSATIGLTYGYLTRAEVLHSQPETFSKRIQRLRWRCELGIAKALTHLHRPTTENTEWLTDAEISASDKADVARDLISGERAASRALSLATDSPSPNTNPWFVTLPAELIPPNKLTWFNDIERSSSWLVLGTVHMALGENLFAAGDCERAMKILTDDGKKLGDGEAEKAVGEVEEVFAKARDGIDWNMPPGRGLNRAARLARS
;
A
#
# COMPACT_ATOMS: atom_id res chain seq x y z
N MET A 1 -14.69 64.53 -66.04
CA MET A 1 -15.67 63.64 -66.68
C MET A 1 -15.02 62.25 -66.65
N THR A 2 -15.46 61.22 -65.95
CA THR A 2 -16.80 60.69 -65.59
C THR A 2 -16.69 59.92 -64.26
N SER A 3 -17.84 59.80 -63.58
CA SER A 3 -18.03 59.46 -62.17
C SER A 3 -17.50 58.12 -61.67
N THR A 4 -16.82 58.15 -60.53
CA THR A 4 -16.69 57.03 -59.58
C THR A 4 -18.02 56.80 -58.86
N ALA A 5 -18.79 55.82 -59.33
CA ALA A 5 -19.94 55.29 -58.59
C ALA A 5 -19.48 54.06 -57.80
N LYS A 6 -19.46 54.19 -56.46
CA LYS A 6 -19.46 53.07 -55.52
C LYS A 6 -20.62 52.14 -55.89
N ARG A 7 -20.35 50.84 -56.01
CA ARG A 7 -21.39 49.82 -55.96
C ARG A 7 -20.98 48.71 -55.02
N ASP A 8 -21.95 48.39 -54.18
CA ASP A 8 -21.86 47.61 -52.98
C ASP A 8 -21.52 46.14 -53.21
N SER A 9 -20.87 45.62 -52.18
CA SER A 9 -20.71 44.21 -51.84
C SER A 9 -22.08 43.52 -51.78
N MET A 10 -22.62 43.04 -52.91
CA MET A 10 -23.68 42.02 -52.90
C MET A 10 -24.01 41.38 -54.27
N ASP A 11 -23.04 41.19 -55.16
CA ASP A 11 -23.23 40.35 -56.36
C ASP A 11 -21.97 39.52 -56.64
N ALA A 12 -21.73 38.50 -55.80
CA ALA A 12 -20.90 37.36 -56.19
C ALA A 12 -21.86 36.24 -56.58
N THR A 13 -21.93 36.02 -57.89
CA THR A 13 -22.74 35.03 -58.59
C THR A 13 -22.59 33.63 -57.99
N VAL A 14 -23.72 32.94 -57.82
CA VAL A 14 -23.88 31.57 -57.28
C VAL A 14 -23.02 30.52 -58.00
N ASP A 15 -22.51 30.83 -59.19
CA ASP A 15 -21.67 29.94 -59.98
C ASP A 15 -20.22 29.84 -59.47
N ASP A 16 -19.65 30.87 -58.83
CA ASP A 16 -18.28 30.80 -58.28
C ASP A 16 -18.20 29.95 -56.99
N VAL A 17 -19.31 29.86 -56.25
CA VAL A 17 -19.40 29.00 -55.05
C VAL A 17 -19.47 27.52 -55.43
N LYS A 18 -20.08 27.19 -56.57
CA LYS A 18 -20.18 25.80 -57.05
C LYS A 18 -18.82 25.23 -57.47
N THR A 19 -18.00 26.03 -58.13
CA THR A 19 -16.66 25.62 -58.58
C THR A 19 -15.70 25.48 -57.40
N GLY A 20 -15.77 26.39 -56.41
CA GLY A 20 -14.97 26.28 -55.18
C GLY A 20 -15.38 25.14 -54.23
N MET A 21 -16.64 24.66 -54.30
CA MET A 21 -17.09 23.52 -53.49
C MET A 21 -16.77 22.15 -54.09
N GLN A 22 -16.52 22.05 -55.41
CA GLN A 22 -16.12 20.79 -56.05
C GLN A 22 -14.63 20.47 -55.91
N GLU A 23 -13.78 21.45 -55.65
CA GLU A 23 -12.34 21.26 -55.37
C GLU A 23 -12.04 21.01 -53.89
N LEU A 24 -13.07 20.99 -53.03
CA LEU A 24 -13.01 20.64 -51.61
C LEU A 24 -13.44 19.18 -51.34
N ASP A 25 -13.26 18.29 -52.31
CA ASP A 25 -13.16 16.85 -52.03
C ASP A 25 -11.83 16.61 -51.29
N LEU A 26 -11.85 16.93 -49.99
CA LEU A 26 -10.92 16.43 -49.00
C LEU A 26 -10.76 14.94 -49.23
N ALA A 27 -9.63 14.56 -49.84
CA ALA A 27 -9.18 13.18 -49.96
C ALA A 27 -9.51 12.48 -48.64
N GLN A 28 -10.42 11.51 -48.68
CA GLN A 28 -10.83 10.77 -47.49
C GLN A 28 -9.56 10.20 -46.84
N ALA A 29 -9.13 10.84 -45.76
CA ALA A 29 -8.13 10.25 -44.89
C ALA A 29 -8.64 8.84 -44.53
N PRO A 30 -7.78 7.81 -44.57
CA PRO A 30 -8.22 6.45 -44.31
C PRO A 30 -8.98 6.46 -43.00
N ARG A 31 -10.27 6.04 -43.03
CA ARG A 31 -11.15 6.01 -41.86
C ARG A 31 -10.37 5.37 -40.72
N LYS A 32 -9.85 6.18 -39.80
CA LYS A 32 -9.14 5.68 -38.62
C LYS A 32 -10.17 4.79 -37.92
N ARG A 33 -9.88 3.49 -37.84
CA ARG A 33 -10.70 2.53 -37.12
C ARG A 33 -11.02 3.16 -35.76
N ALA A 34 -12.30 3.23 -35.41
CA ALA A 34 -12.70 3.72 -34.10
C ALA A 34 -11.99 2.86 -33.05
N LEU A 35 -11.14 3.49 -32.23
CA LEU A 35 -10.39 2.81 -31.18
C LEU A 35 -11.40 2.25 -30.17
N GLY A 36 -11.38 0.93 -30.00
CA GLY A 36 -12.18 0.23 -29.01
C GLY A 36 -11.51 0.23 -27.65
N LEU A 37 -12.25 -0.15 -26.60
CA LEU A 37 -11.69 -0.24 -25.25
C LEU A 37 -10.52 -1.23 -25.18
N THR A 38 -10.49 -2.26 -26.04
CA THR A 38 -9.38 -3.24 -26.16
C THR A 38 -8.09 -2.65 -26.74
N ASP A 39 -8.19 -1.55 -27.48
CA ASP A 39 -7.06 -0.91 -28.14
C ASP A 39 -6.34 0.07 -27.19
N LEU A 40 -6.88 0.30 -25.99
CA LEU A 40 -6.28 1.14 -24.97
C LEU A 40 -5.14 0.40 -24.23
N PRO A 41 -4.07 1.12 -23.83
CA PRO A 41 -3.01 0.54 -23.01
C PRO A 41 -3.55 -0.08 -21.70
N PRO A 42 -2.93 -1.16 -21.19
CA PRO A 42 -3.35 -1.79 -19.93
C PRO A 42 -3.46 -0.82 -18.75
N THR A 43 -2.58 0.19 -18.67
CA THR A 43 -2.61 1.22 -17.62
C THR A 43 -3.91 2.04 -17.64
N VAL A 44 -4.40 2.41 -18.83
CA VAL A 44 -5.66 3.15 -19.00
C VAL A 44 -6.85 2.24 -18.71
N ARG A 45 -6.84 1.01 -19.22
CA ARG A 45 -7.91 0.02 -18.97
C ARG A 45 -8.05 -0.32 -17.49
N ASN A 46 -6.95 -0.54 -16.79
CA ASN A 46 -6.93 -0.81 -15.35
C ASN A 46 -7.50 0.35 -14.53
N ASN A 47 -7.26 1.60 -14.93
CA ASN A 47 -7.88 2.76 -14.29
C ASN A 47 -9.40 2.75 -14.51
N ILE A 48 -9.88 2.47 -15.72
CA ILE A 48 -11.32 2.34 -16.00
C ILE A 48 -11.92 1.21 -15.16
N TYR A 49 -11.28 0.03 -15.12
CA TYR A 49 -11.71 -1.11 -14.30
C TYR A 49 -11.79 -0.74 -12.82
N LYS A 50 -10.80 -0.02 -12.29
CA LYS A 50 -10.79 0.41 -10.89
C LYS A 50 -12.05 1.21 -10.55
N TYR A 51 -12.43 2.20 -11.36
CA TYR A 51 -13.63 3.00 -11.10
C TYR A 51 -14.93 2.23 -11.33
N CYS A 52 -14.99 1.38 -12.37
CA CYS A 52 -16.21 0.66 -12.71
C CYS A 52 -16.50 -0.54 -11.80
N LEU A 53 -15.48 -1.10 -11.14
CA LEU A 53 -15.57 -2.34 -10.35
C LEU A 53 -15.40 -2.10 -8.85
N ASP A 54 -15.29 -0.84 -8.41
CA ASP A 54 -15.24 -0.48 -7.00
C ASP A 54 -16.61 -0.74 -6.33
N THR A 55 -16.64 -1.70 -5.41
CA THR A 55 -17.89 -2.15 -4.79
C THR A 55 -18.44 -1.17 -3.74
N GLU A 56 -17.63 -0.22 -3.23
CA GLU A 56 -18.14 0.86 -2.39
C GLU A 56 -18.85 1.91 -3.23
N LEU A 57 -18.20 2.39 -4.29
CA LEU A 57 -18.77 3.42 -5.17
C LEU A 57 -20.09 2.97 -5.81
N VAL A 58 -20.18 1.69 -6.18
CA VAL A 58 -21.41 1.10 -6.74
C VAL A 58 -22.62 1.24 -5.80
N ASN A 59 -22.40 1.31 -4.48
CA ASN A 59 -23.47 1.40 -3.50
C ASN A 59 -23.70 2.82 -2.95
N VAL A 60 -22.86 3.81 -3.30
CA VAL A 60 -23.03 5.20 -2.86
C VAL A 60 -24.34 5.79 -3.40
N GLY A 61 -25.11 6.42 -2.53
CA GLY A 61 -26.39 7.07 -2.88
C GLY A 61 -27.56 6.09 -3.12
N LEU A 62 -27.32 4.79 -3.01
CA LEU A 62 -28.37 3.77 -3.10
C LEU A 62 -28.89 3.38 -1.71
N LYS A 63 -30.17 2.99 -1.62
CA LYS A 63 -30.76 2.54 -0.35
C LYS A 63 -30.00 1.33 0.21
N ASN A 64 -29.91 1.21 1.53
CA ASN A 64 -29.27 0.06 2.19
C ASN A 64 -29.84 -1.27 1.67
N VAL A 65 -28.96 -2.25 1.44
CA VAL A 65 -29.38 -3.61 1.08
C VAL A 65 -30.04 -4.25 2.30
N SER A 66 -31.34 -4.54 2.20
CA SER A 66 -32.02 -5.35 3.21
C SER A 66 -31.84 -6.83 2.93
N TYR A 67 -31.59 -7.60 3.99
CA TYR A 67 -31.50 -9.05 3.92
C TYR A 67 -32.75 -9.67 4.55
N THR A 68 -33.34 -10.62 3.83
CA THR A 68 -34.31 -11.57 4.36
C THR A 68 -33.59 -12.88 4.62
N HIS A 69 -34.08 -13.71 5.53
CA HIS A 69 -33.40 -14.95 5.91
C HIS A 69 -34.39 -16.10 6.05
N GLN A 70 -33.89 -17.31 5.82
CA GLN A 70 -34.57 -18.57 6.11
C GLN A 70 -33.56 -19.55 6.71
N ILE A 71 -34.01 -20.41 7.61
CA ILE A 71 -33.17 -21.49 8.15
C ILE A 71 -33.44 -22.74 7.33
N LYS A 72 -32.41 -23.24 6.63
CA LYS A 72 -32.46 -24.50 5.88
C LYS A 72 -31.29 -25.37 6.30
N GLU A 73 -31.57 -26.63 6.66
CA GLU A 73 -30.54 -27.60 7.10
C GLU A 73 -29.71 -27.09 8.30
N GLY A 74 -30.32 -26.28 9.18
CA GLY A 74 -29.66 -25.71 10.35
C GLY A 74 -28.78 -24.49 10.08
N LEU A 75 -28.59 -24.11 8.81
CA LEU A 75 -27.82 -22.94 8.39
C LEU A 75 -28.76 -21.78 7.99
N LEU A 76 -28.34 -20.56 8.33
CA LEU A 76 -28.98 -19.34 7.86
C LEU A 76 -28.65 -19.12 6.39
N GLN A 77 -29.69 -19.08 5.56
CA GLN A 77 -29.59 -18.67 4.17
C GLN A 77 -30.20 -17.29 4.04
N PHE A 78 -29.41 -16.35 3.53
CA PHE A 78 -29.86 -14.98 3.30
C PHE A 78 -30.32 -14.81 1.86
N LYS A 79 -31.30 -13.93 1.67
CA LYS A 79 -31.75 -13.42 0.38
C LYS A 79 -31.79 -11.90 0.48
N SER A 80 -30.97 -11.24 -0.31
CA SER A 80 -30.93 -9.79 -0.37
C SER A 80 -32.07 -9.23 -1.22
N SER A 81 -32.54 -8.02 -0.91
CA SER A 81 -33.54 -7.31 -1.72
C SER A 81 -33.03 -6.94 -3.11
N ARG A 82 -31.70 -6.87 -3.29
CA ARG A 82 -30.99 -6.68 -4.56
C ARG A 82 -29.60 -7.29 -4.47
N SER A 83 -28.93 -7.52 -5.60
CA SER A 83 -27.56 -8.03 -5.59
C SER A 83 -26.65 -7.08 -4.78
N PRO A 84 -25.92 -7.57 -3.76
CA PRO A 84 -25.11 -6.73 -2.87
C PRO A 84 -23.81 -6.24 -3.52
N PHE A 85 -23.33 -6.96 -4.54
CA PHE A 85 -22.20 -6.55 -5.39
C PHE A 85 -22.69 -6.47 -6.84
N PRO A 86 -23.60 -5.53 -7.18
CA PRO A 86 -24.17 -5.46 -8.52
C PRO A 86 -23.13 -4.88 -9.46
N VAL A 87 -22.16 -5.68 -9.88
CA VAL A 87 -21.25 -5.30 -10.95
C VAL A 87 -21.92 -5.66 -12.27
N HIS A 88 -23.04 -5.00 -12.57
CA HIS A 88 -23.66 -5.02 -13.90
C HIS A 88 -22.95 -3.98 -14.78
N THR A 89 -21.65 -4.14 -14.96
CA THR A 89 -20.90 -3.27 -15.87
C THR A 89 -21.08 -3.79 -17.28
N GLY A 90 -21.33 -2.89 -18.23
CA GLY A 90 -21.25 -3.22 -19.65
C GLY A 90 -19.90 -3.85 -20.02
N LEU A 91 -18.84 -3.62 -19.23
CA LEU A 91 -17.51 -4.19 -19.42
C LEU A 91 -17.50 -5.73 -19.47
N PHE A 92 -18.36 -6.39 -18.70
CA PHE A 92 -18.47 -7.86 -18.75
C PHE A 92 -19.19 -8.37 -19.99
N SER A 93 -20.00 -7.52 -20.64
CA SER A 93 -20.81 -7.86 -21.81
C SER A 93 -20.32 -7.25 -23.13
N VAL A 94 -19.33 -6.34 -23.11
CA VAL A 94 -18.78 -5.69 -24.31
C VAL A 94 -18.00 -6.68 -25.18
N ASP A 95 -17.11 -7.47 -24.59
CA ASP A 95 -16.31 -8.48 -25.30
C ASP A 95 -15.83 -9.56 -24.32
N ARG A 96 -15.69 -10.81 -24.81
CA ARG A 96 -15.33 -11.95 -23.96
C ARG A 96 -13.93 -11.81 -23.34
N LYS A 97 -12.98 -11.20 -24.03
CA LYS A 97 -11.62 -10.96 -23.51
C LYS A 97 -11.63 -9.82 -22.48
N LEU A 98 -12.33 -8.74 -22.78
CA LEU A 98 -12.54 -7.62 -21.86
C LEU A 98 -13.22 -8.06 -20.56
N GLY A 99 -14.29 -8.85 -20.67
CA GLY A 99 -14.98 -9.37 -19.50
C GLY A 99 -14.10 -10.30 -18.65
N ALA A 100 -13.29 -11.14 -19.28
CA ALA A 100 -12.33 -11.98 -18.58
C ALA A 100 -11.21 -11.18 -17.91
N GLU A 101 -10.69 -10.14 -18.58
CA GLU A 101 -9.67 -9.24 -18.04
C GLU A 101 -10.20 -8.40 -16.89
N ALA A 102 -11.39 -7.81 -17.03
CA ALA A 102 -12.07 -7.05 -15.98
C ALA A 102 -12.39 -7.94 -14.77
N SER A 103 -12.83 -9.18 -14.99
CA SER A 103 -13.11 -10.12 -13.90
C SER A 103 -11.82 -10.53 -13.19
N ARG A 104 -10.74 -10.80 -13.94
CA ARG A 104 -9.42 -11.08 -13.38
C ARG A 104 -8.93 -9.88 -12.57
N PHE A 105 -9.03 -8.67 -13.10
CA PHE A 105 -8.67 -7.45 -12.40
C PHE A 105 -9.50 -7.24 -11.13
N PHE A 106 -10.81 -7.50 -11.18
CA PHE A 106 -11.69 -7.42 -10.01
C PHE A 106 -11.23 -8.33 -8.88
N TYR A 107 -10.93 -9.60 -9.17
CA TYR A 107 -10.46 -10.56 -8.17
C TYR A 107 -9.00 -10.31 -7.74
N GLU A 108 -8.17 -9.75 -8.62
CA GLU A 108 -6.81 -9.34 -8.26
C GLU A 108 -6.81 -8.12 -7.34
N LYS A 109 -7.74 -7.17 -7.53
CA LYS A 109 -7.78 -5.94 -6.74
C LYS A 109 -8.67 -6.00 -5.50
N ASN A 110 -9.76 -6.78 -5.54
CA ASN A 110 -10.64 -6.96 -4.39
C ASN A 110 -10.32 -8.28 -3.70
N LEU A 111 -9.73 -8.18 -2.52
CA LEU A 111 -9.56 -9.32 -1.63
C LEU A 111 -10.94 -9.72 -1.09
N PHE A 112 -11.32 -10.98 -1.24
CA PHE A 112 -12.55 -11.51 -0.64
C PHE A 112 -12.24 -12.29 0.62
N ILE A 113 -13.15 -12.19 1.59
CA ILE A 113 -13.09 -12.91 2.86
C ILE A 113 -14.29 -13.83 2.92
N ARG A 114 -14.04 -15.10 3.24
CA ARG A 114 -15.07 -16.07 3.58
C ARG A 114 -15.20 -16.12 5.09
N PHE A 115 -16.38 -15.81 5.59
CA PHE A 115 -16.66 -15.70 7.01
C PHE A 115 -17.64 -16.79 7.46
N LYS A 116 -17.22 -17.56 8.46
CA LYS A 116 -17.98 -18.65 9.06
C LYS A 116 -18.28 -18.32 10.51
N LEU A 117 -19.54 -18.48 10.91
CA LEU A 117 -19.97 -18.29 12.29
C LEU A 117 -20.48 -19.59 12.88
N TYR A 118 -19.89 -19.99 14.00
CA TYR A 118 -20.30 -21.12 14.81
C TYR A 118 -20.91 -20.62 16.11
N THR A 119 -22.20 -20.90 16.31
CA THR A 119 -22.94 -20.54 17.54
C THR A 119 -24.11 -21.50 17.72
N SER A 120 -24.53 -21.74 18.96
CA SER A 120 -25.72 -22.55 19.23
C SER A 120 -27.01 -21.81 18.86
N ASP A 121 -27.00 -20.47 18.83
CA ASP A 121 -28.17 -19.62 18.59
C ASP A 121 -28.20 -19.00 17.19
N ALA A 122 -29.13 -19.47 16.36
CA ALA A 122 -29.33 -18.93 15.02
C ALA A 122 -29.85 -17.48 15.03
N ARG A 123 -30.54 -17.02 16.08
CA ARG A 123 -30.96 -15.62 16.17
C ARG A 123 -29.77 -14.70 16.38
N HIS A 124 -28.85 -15.09 17.26
CA HIS A 124 -27.61 -14.34 17.48
C HIS A 124 -26.80 -14.20 16.19
N ALA A 125 -26.62 -15.30 15.45
CA ALA A 125 -25.93 -15.29 14.16
C ALA A 125 -26.55 -14.33 13.14
N LYS A 126 -27.89 -14.31 13.06
CA LYS A 126 -28.63 -13.39 12.20
C LYS A 126 -28.40 -11.94 12.61
N THR A 127 -28.60 -11.62 13.90
CA THR A 127 -28.43 -10.26 14.43
C THR A 127 -27.02 -9.75 14.17
N MET A 128 -26.00 -10.56 14.43
CA MET A 128 -24.60 -10.20 14.21
C MET A 128 -24.32 -9.82 12.75
N LEU A 129 -24.83 -10.59 11.79
CA LEU A 129 -24.64 -10.32 10.36
C LEU A 129 -25.44 -9.09 9.89
N GLU A 130 -26.67 -8.90 10.37
CA GLU A 130 -27.48 -7.75 10.02
C GLU A 130 -26.94 -6.44 10.63
N GLU A 131 -26.46 -6.48 11.88
CA GLU A 131 -25.99 -5.31 12.62
C GLU A 131 -24.52 -4.95 12.35
N SER A 132 -23.69 -5.91 11.93
CA SER A 132 -22.29 -5.64 11.55
C SER A 132 -22.13 -4.69 10.35
N GLY A 133 -23.22 -4.40 9.62
CA GLY A 133 -23.18 -3.53 8.44
C GLY A 133 -22.37 -4.11 7.28
N LEU A 134 -22.10 -5.41 7.31
CA LEU A 134 -21.44 -6.15 6.25
C LEU A 134 -22.36 -6.25 5.03
N LEU A 135 -21.85 -5.86 3.87
CA LEU A 135 -22.45 -6.26 2.60
C LEU A 135 -21.81 -7.57 2.17
N PHE A 136 -22.59 -8.64 2.12
CA PHE A 136 -22.10 -9.99 1.84
C PHE A 136 -22.95 -10.69 0.78
N SER A 137 -22.33 -11.63 0.05
CA SER A 137 -22.99 -12.39 -1.00
C SER A 137 -24.08 -13.28 -0.42
N ALA A 138 -25.25 -13.26 -1.05
CA ALA A 138 -26.38 -14.14 -0.73
C ALA A 138 -26.33 -15.48 -1.51
N SER A 139 -25.14 -15.85 -2.04
CA SER A 139 -24.94 -17.11 -2.73
C SER A 139 -25.30 -18.31 -1.84
N PRO A 140 -25.85 -19.40 -2.40
CA PRO A 140 -26.07 -20.63 -1.66
C PRO A 140 -24.79 -21.10 -0.93
N PRO A 141 -24.91 -21.59 0.31
CA PRO A 141 -23.75 -22.00 1.12
C PRO A 141 -22.83 -23.01 0.41
N SER A 142 -23.41 -23.95 -0.36
CA SER A 142 -22.66 -24.93 -1.14
C SER A 142 -21.71 -24.29 -2.17
N LEU A 143 -22.11 -23.18 -2.79
CA LEU A 143 -21.25 -22.45 -3.73
C LEU A 143 -20.16 -21.65 -3.01
N VAL A 144 -20.44 -21.15 -1.81
CA VAL A 144 -19.47 -20.42 -0.97
C VAL A 144 -18.41 -21.38 -0.42
N GLU A 145 -18.81 -22.58 -0.02
CA GLU A 145 -17.89 -23.63 0.43
C GLU A 145 -16.94 -24.08 -0.68
N MET A 146 -17.43 -24.20 -1.92
CA MET A 146 -16.64 -24.56 -3.09
C MET A 146 -15.76 -23.42 -3.63
N SER A 147 -15.93 -22.19 -3.12
CA SER A 147 -15.11 -21.06 -3.56
C SER A 147 -13.66 -21.26 -3.13
N THR A 148 -12.75 -21.17 -4.10
CA THR A 148 -11.29 -21.17 -3.90
C THR A 148 -10.66 -19.81 -4.21
N ARG A 149 -11.47 -18.85 -4.67
CA ARG A 149 -11.02 -17.52 -5.14
C ARG A 149 -11.32 -16.43 -4.11
N HIS A 150 -10.81 -16.62 -2.90
CA HIS A 150 -10.86 -15.65 -1.81
C HIS A 150 -9.50 -15.59 -1.11
N ALA A 151 -9.20 -14.47 -0.46
CA ALA A 151 -7.90 -14.22 0.14
C ALA A 151 -7.77 -14.84 1.54
N MET A 152 -8.85 -14.80 2.32
CA MET A 152 -8.82 -15.18 3.73
C MET A 152 -10.09 -15.95 4.15
N ASP A 153 -9.87 -17.04 4.88
CA ASP A 153 -10.89 -17.70 5.69
C ASP A 153 -10.87 -17.13 7.10
N LEU A 154 -12.06 -16.76 7.57
CA LEU A 154 -12.29 -16.25 8.91
C LEU A 154 -13.38 -17.09 9.57
N THR A 155 -13.07 -17.67 10.72
CA THR A 155 -14.04 -18.42 11.52
C THR A 155 -14.15 -17.81 12.91
N LEU A 156 -15.37 -17.46 13.31
CA LEU A 156 -15.71 -17.01 14.65
C LEU A 156 -16.52 -18.11 15.34
N VAL A 157 -16.07 -18.56 16.52
CA VAL A 157 -16.71 -19.61 17.30
C VAL A 157 -17.14 -19.05 18.65
N GLU A 158 -18.45 -19.04 18.90
CA GLU A 158 -19.02 -18.67 20.20
C GLU A 158 -19.10 -19.92 21.10
N LYS A 159 -18.59 -19.81 22.33
CA LYS A 159 -18.71 -20.81 23.42
C LYS A 159 -18.33 -22.23 22.99
N ASN A 160 -17.30 -22.34 22.14
CA ASN A 160 -16.86 -23.61 21.55
C ASN A 160 -17.97 -24.40 20.84
N SER A 161 -18.95 -23.70 20.27
CA SER A 161 -20.05 -24.33 19.54
C SER A 161 -19.54 -25.09 18.32
N GLY A 162 -19.94 -26.35 18.18
CA GLY A 162 -19.73 -27.13 16.95
C GLY A 162 -20.75 -26.85 15.84
N GLN A 163 -21.75 -25.99 16.09
CA GLN A 163 -22.84 -25.74 15.15
C GLN A 163 -22.54 -24.55 14.24
N LYS A 164 -22.25 -24.83 12.96
CA LYS A 164 -22.13 -23.79 11.93
C LYS A 164 -23.51 -23.20 11.64
N ARG A 165 -23.69 -21.89 11.84
CA ARG A 165 -24.98 -21.20 11.65
C ARG A 165 -25.00 -20.27 10.46
N ALA A 166 -23.86 -19.71 10.07
CA ALA A 166 -23.79 -18.86 8.88
C ALA A 166 -22.44 -19.03 8.18
N GLU A 167 -22.48 -18.89 6.86
CA GLU A 167 -21.31 -18.84 6.00
C GLU A 167 -21.58 -17.84 4.88
N VAL A 168 -20.79 -16.79 4.83
CA VAL A 168 -20.98 -15.67 3.89
C VAL A 168 -19.63 -15.24 3.29
N MET A 169 -19.68 -14.55 2.16
CA MET A 169 -18.48 -14.00 1.51
C MET A 169 -18.63 -12.51 1.29
N PHE A 170 -17.62 -11.71 1.64
CA PHE A 170 -17.64 -10.26 1.47
C PHE A 170 -16.25 -9.70 1.07
N PRO A 171 -16.18 -8.53 0.40
CA PRO A 171 -14.93 -7.85 0.10
C PRO A 171 -14.23 -7.34 1.36
N ALA A 172 -12.91 -7.47 1.44
CA ALA A 172 -12.08 -7.11 2.60
C ALA A 172 -12.19 -5.64 3.01
N GLN A 173 -12.60 -4.73 2.12
CA GLN A 173 -12.87 -3.33 2.48
C GLN A 173 -13.97 -3.19 3.56
N TYR A 174 -14.87 -4.17 3.71
CA TYR A 174 -15.89 -4.19 4.75
C TYR A 174 -15.39 -4.81 6.07
N LEU A 175 -14.18 -5.38 6.10
CA LEU A 175 -13.59 -5.99 7.29
C LEU A 175 -13.52 -5.04 8.49
N PRO A 176 -13.14 -3.75 8.35
CA PRO A 176 -13.14 -2.82 9.47
C PRO A 176 -14.53 -2.67 10.12
N ARG A 177 -15.63 -2.82 9.36
CA ARG A 177 -16.99 -2.74 9.93
C ARG A 177 -17.28 -3.92 10.83
N LEU A 178 -16.90 -5.14 10.40
CA LEU A 178 -17.02 -6.33 11.22
C LEU A 178 -16.19 -6.18 12.49
N ILE A 179 -14.93 -5.76 12.38
CA ILE A 179 -14.04 -5.64 13.54
C ILE A 179 -14.55 -4.59 14.52
N ASN A 180 -15.00 -3.43 14.04
CA ASN A 180 -15.61 -2.40 14.89
C ASN A 180 -16.87 -2.92 15.60
N PHE A 181 -17.71 -3.71 14.91
CA PHE A 181 -18.86 -4.34 15.54
C PHE A 181 -18.43 -5.31 16.65
N LEU A 182 -17.42 -6.16 16.41
CA LEU A 182 -16.91 -7.10 17.42
C LEU A 182 -16.28 -6.36 18.61
N ASP A 183 -15.57 -5.26 18.35
CA ASP A 183 -14.99 -4.41 19.38
C ASP A 183 -16.09 -3.79 20.25
N GLN A 184 -17.15 -3.23 19.65
CA GLN A 184 -18.30 -2.67 20.37
C GLN A 184 -19.03 -3.75 21.20
N ALA A 185 -19.21 -4.95 20.63
CA ALA A 185 -19.82 -6.07 21.35
C ALA A 185 -18.97 -6.48 22.57
N SER A 186 -17.64 -6.46 22.43
CA SER A 186 -16.73 -6.76 23.55
C SER A 186 -16.79 -5.73 24.68
N HIS A 187 -17.00 -4.45 24.35
CA HIS A 187 -17.18 -3.38 25.33
C HIS A 187 -18.57 -3.41 26.00
N ALA A 188 -19.60 -3.81 25.26
CA ALA A 188 -20.96 -3.89 25.78
C ALA A 188 -21.12 -5.03 26.81
N THR A 189 -20.34 -6.11 26.70
CA THR A 189 -20.40 -7.25 27.62
C THR A 189 -19.00 -7.76 27.93
N SER A 190 -18.59 -7.62 29.19
CA SER A 190 -17.22 -7.95 29.65
C SER A 190 -16.78 -9.39 29.40
N THR A 191 -17.72 -10.33 29.33
CA THR A 191 -17.45 -11.75 29.05
C THR A 191 -17.58 -12.11 27.57
N TRP A 192 -17.97 -11.18 26.70
CA TRP A 192 -18.19 -11.49 25.28
C TRP A 192 -16.90 -11.95 24.63
N ALA A 193 -15.81 -11.19 24.74
CA ALA A 193 -14.55 -11.53 24.07
C ALA A 193 -14.01 -12.91 24.51
N GLN A 194 -14.04 -13.20 25.81
CA GLN A 194 -13.57 -14.48 26.38
C GLN A 194 -14.40 -15.69 25.92
N ASN A 195 -15.65 -15.46 25.53
CA ASN A 195 -16.54 -16.49 25.02
C ASN A 195 -16.38 -16.71 23.50
N HIS A 196 -15.53 -15.96 22.82
CA HIS A 196 -15.33 -16.07 21.38
C HIS A 196 -13.90 -16.50 21.05
N SER A 197 -13.80 -17.43 20.10
CA SER A 197 -12.55 -17.89 19.52
C SER A 197 -12.50 -17.55 18.05
N VAL A 198 -11.34 -17.10 17.57
CA VAL A 198 -11.13 -16.67 16.18
C VAL A 198 -10.08 -17.55 15.52
N PHE A 199 -10.40 -18.04 14.32
CA PHE A 199 -9.48 -18.80 13.47
C PHE A 199 -9.34 -18.09 12.12
N ILE A 200 -8.10 -17.79 11.72
CA ILE A 200 -7.80 -17.04 10.50
C ILE A 200 -6.80 -17.82 9.65
N THR A 201 -7.10 -17.96 8.36
CA THR A 201 -6.19 -18.58 7.39
C THR A 201 -6.11 -17.72 6.13
N VAL A 202 -4.90 -17.36 5.71
CA VAL A 202 -4.66 -16.65 4.45
C VAL A 202 -4.32 -17.65 3.35
N LEU A 203 -5.14 -17.69 2.30
CA LEU A 203 -5.06 -18.72 1.25
C LEU A 203 -4.39 -18.20 -0.03
N ASN A 204 -4.82 -17.03 -0.51
CA ASN A 204 -4.39 -16.49 -1.80
C ASN A 204 -3.77 -15.11 -1.64
N ARG A 205 -2.61 -14.92 -2.27
CA ARG A 205 -1.85 -13.67 -2.20
C ARG A 205 -2.07 -12.72 -3.37
N TYR A 206 -2.72 -13.12 -4.46
CA TYR A 206 -3.00 -12.30 -5.65
C TYR A 206 -1.85 -11.38 -6.10
N SER A 207 -0.61 -11.87 -6.01
CA SER A 207 0.63 -11.11 -6.32
C SER A 207 0.92 -9.89 -5.44
N PHE A 208 0.22 -9.69 -4.33
CA PHE A 208 0.56 -8.69 -3.32
C PHE A 208 1.82 -9.08 -2.55
N SER A 209 2.57 -8.07 -2.10
CA SER A 209 3.63 -8.26 -1.10
C SER A 209 3.02 -8.76 0.22
N LEU A 210 3.78 -9.57 0.96
CA LEU A 210 3.32 -10.19 2.21
C LEU A 210 2.88 -9.12 3.22
N ALA A 211 3.75 -8.15 3.49
CA ALA A 211 3.50 -7.10 4.46
C ALA A 211 2.23 -6.31 4.15
N ARG A 212 1.99 -6.00 2.86
CA ARG A 212 0.79 -5.26 2.43
C ARG A 212 -0.48 -6.11 2.59
N LEU A 213 -0.43 -7.37 2.16
CA LEU A 213 -1.56 -8.30 2.31
C LEU A 213 -1.93 -8.49 3.79
N GLN A 214 -0.92 -8.65 4.65
CA GLN A 214 -1.08 -8.72 6.10
C GLN A 214 -1.65 -7.43 6.68
N GLY A 215 -1.19 -6.28 6.20
CA GLY A 215 -1.76 -4.98 6.55
C GLY A 215 -3.23 -4.85 6.24
N ASP A 216 -3.64 -5.22 5.02
CA ASP A 216 -5.02 -5.08 4.56
C ASP A 216 -5.97 -6.08 5.24
N LEU A 217 -5.49 -7.29 5.58
CA LEU A 217 -6.34 -8.40 6.07
C LEU A 217 -6.25 -8.67 7.58
N LEU A 218 -5.09 -8.43 8.19
CA LEU A 218 -4.75 -8.94 9.52
C LEU A 218 -4.50 -7.84 10.55
N GLU A 219 -3.83 -6.75 10.19
CA GLU A 219 -3.55 -5.66 11.14
C GLU A 219 -4.78 -5.04 11.82
N PRO A 220 -5.94 -4.86 11.15
CA PRO A 220 -7.16 -4.41 11.80
C PRO A 220 -7.57 -5.24 13.03
N TRP A 221 -7.21 -6.53 13.07
CA TRP A 221 -7.58 -7.43 14.16
C TRP A 221 -6.88 -7.12 15.48
N ARG A 222 -5.76 -6.37 15.46
CA ARG A 222 -5.08 -5.90 16.67
C ARG A 222 -5.93 -4.93 17.51
N LEU A 223 -7.03 -4.42 16.94
CA LEU A 223 -8.02 -3.67 17.70
C LEU A 223 -8.72 -4.56 18.76
N LEU A 224 -8.91 -5.86 18.49
CA LEU A 224 -9.57 -6.76 19.44
C LEU A 224 -8.59 -7.27 20.50
N THR A 225 -9.06 -7.35 21.74
CA THR A 225 -8.29 -7.85 22.91
C THR A 225 -9.15 -8.79 23.75
N ASN A 226 -8.52 -9.56 24.65
CA ASN A 226 -9.20 -10.45 25.60
C ASN A 226 -10.05 -11.56 24.95
N LEU A 227 -9.71 -11.99 23.73
CA LEU A 227 -10.39 -13.12 23.09
C LEU A 227 -10.07 -14.44 23.77
N GLY A 228 -11.05 -15.36 23.81
CA GLY A 228 -10.91 -16.64 24.51
C GLY A 228 -9.85 -17.56 23.89
N ALA A 229 -9.76 -17.58 22.56
CA ALA A 229 -8.67 -18.22 21.83
C ALA A 229 -8.50 -17.60 20.45
N VAL A 230 -7.26 -17.54 19.96
CA VAL A 230 -6.96 -17.07 18.61
C VAL A 230 -5.98 -18.03 17.96
N THR A 231 -6.28 -18.46 16.74
CA THR A 231 -5.38 -19.28 15.93
C THR A 231 -5.25 -18.67 14.56
N ILE A 232 -4.02 -18.41 14.15
CA ILE A 232 -3.71 -17.82 12.85
C ILE A 232 -2.75 -18.78 12.16
N ASP A 233 -3.14 -19.24 10.98
CA ASP A 233 -2.30 -20.09 10.16
C ASP A 233 -1.04 -19.31 9.74
N PRO A 234 0.19 -19.77 10.09
CA PRO A 234 1.41 -19.08 9.70
C PRO A 234 1.71 -19.16 8.20
N ASP A 235 1.02 -20.04 7.46
CA ASP A 235 1.22 -20.16 6.03
C ASP A 235 0.89 -18.85 5.30
N HIS A 236 1.72 -18.49 4.33
CA HIS A 236 1.63 -17.24 3.57
C HIS A 236 1.78 -15.94 4.39
N LEU A 237 2.35 -16.01 5.59
CA LEU A 237 2.66 -14.85 6.43
C LEU A 237 4.17 -14.69 6.63
N LEU A 238 4.58 -13.53 7.15
CA LEU A 238 5.94 -13.35 7.62
C LEU A 238 6.21 -14.25 8.84
N PRO A 239 7.41 -14.84 8.96
CA PRO A 239 7.77 -15.64 10.14
C PRO A 239 7.54 -14.85 11.44
N GLY A 240 6.97 -15.52 12.45
CA GLY A 240 6.65 -14.92 13.75
C GLY A 240 5.40 -14.01 13.79
N TYR A 241 4.90 -13.56 12.64
CA TYR A 241 3.78 -12.62 12.59
C TYR A 241 2.48 -13.20 13.19
N ALA A 242 2.13 -14.43 12.81
CA ALA A 242 0.92 -15.11 13.28
C ALA A 242 0.87 -15.22 14.81
N GLN A 243 2.00 -15.58 15.42
CA GLN A 243 2.13 -15.72 16.87
C GLN A 243 2.01 -14.36 17.57
N SER A 244 2.68 -13.32 17.06
CA SER A 244 2.59 -11.96 17.59
C SER A 244 1.15 -11.41 17.55
N LEU A 245 0.45 -11.61 16.43
CA LEU A 245 -0.93 -11.16 16.27
C LEU A 245 -1.89 -11.93 17.18
N ALA A 246 -1.79 -13.26 17.23
CA ALA A 246 -2.61 -14.09 18.12
C ALA A 246 -2.42 -13.70 19.59
N GLN A 247 -1.16 -13.50 20.02
CA GLN A 247 -0.84 -13.07 21.38
C GLN A 247 -1.44 -11.69 21.70
N SER A 248 -1.34 -10.74 20.76
CA SER A 248 -1.93 -9.40 20.91
C SER A 248 -3.44 -9.45 21.16
N MET A 249 -4.14 -10.37 20.50
CA MET A 249 -5.60 -10.47 20.59
C MET A 249 -6.09 -11.23 21.83
N ILE A 250 -5.26 -12.11 22.39
CA ILE A 250 -5.56 -12.86 23.62
C ILE A 250 -5.25 -12.02 24.87
N THR A 251 -4.26 -11.12 24.80
CA THR A 251 -3.91 -10.25 25.93
C THR A 251 -5.14 -9.47 26.43
N PRO A 252 -5.39 -9.39 27.76
CA PRO A 252 -6.61 -8.79 28.29
C PRO A 252 -6.81 -7.31 27.96
N LEU A 253 -5.71 -6.55 27.90
CA LEU A 253 -5.71 -5.11 27.68
C LEU A 253 -4.55 -4.74 26.75
N PHE A 254 -4.76 -3.72 25.94
CA PHE A 254 -3.70 -3.15 25.11
C PHE A 254 -2.63 -2.49 25.99
N SER A 255 -1.36 -2.84 25.75
CA SER A 255 -0.20 -2.24 26.39
C SER A 255 0.63 -1.51 25.33
N PRO A 256 0.78 -0.16 25.41
CA PRO A 256 1.59 0.61 24.47
C PRO A 256 3.03 0.13 24.39
N GLU A 257 3.63 -0.22 25.52
CA GLU A 257 5.01 -0.70 25.59
C GLU A 257 5.15 -2.07 24.95
N ALA A 258 4.30 -3.03 25.29
CA ALA A 258 4.35 -4.37 24.69
C ALA A 258 4.09 -4.34 23.18
N TRP A 259 3.19 -3.46 22.73
CA TRP A 259 2.96 -3.22 21.31
C TRP A 259 4.22 -2.67 20.62
N LEU A 260 4.83 -1.63 21.19
CA LEU A 260 6.04 -1.04 20.63
C LEU A 260 7.21 -2.03 20.61
N ASP A 261 7.38 -2.81 21.66
CA ASP A 261 8.41 -3.85 21.75
C ASP A 261 8.19 -4.94 20.69
N SER A 262 6.94 -5.36 20.47
CA SER A 262 6.64 -6.34 19.40
C SER A 262 6.98 -5.82 18.00
N LEU A 263 6.80 -4.52 17.73
CA LEU A 263 7.20 -3.91 16.46
C LEU A 263 8.71 -3.73 16.37
N HIS A 264 9.37 -3.50 17.50
CA HIS A 264 10.82 -3.45 17.57
C HIS A 264 11.45 -4.81 17.24
N GLU A 265 10.92 -5.90 17.78
CA GLU A 265 11.35 -7.27 17.46
C GLU A 265 11.25 -7.56 15.95
N VAL A 266 10.18 -7.11 15.28
CA VAL A 266 10.03 -7.24 13.82
C VAL A 266 11.14 -6.47 13.07
N VAL A 267 11.55 -5.30 13.57
CA VAL A 267 12.65 -4.53 12.98
C VAL A 267 14.01 -5.18 13.26
N GLU A 268 14.19 -5.87 14.39
CA GLU A 268 15.40 -6.67 14.64
C GLU A 268 15.49 -7.88 13.71
N LEU A 269 14.37 -8.58 13.46
CA LEU A 269 14.30 -9.64 12.44
C LEU A 269 14.66 -9.11 11.05
N ALA A 270 14.26 -7.88 10.72
CA ALA A 270 14.67 -7.25 9.47
C ALA A 270 16.19 -7.02 9.39
N ALA A 271 16.82 -6.60 10.49
CA ALA A 271 18.25 -6.41 10.57
C ALA A 271 19.01 -7.74 10.44
N GLU A 272 18.49 -8.80 11.06
CA GLU A 272 19.02 -10.16 10.91
C GLU A 272 18.94 -10.63 9.45
N SER A 273 17.76 -10.56 8.82
CA SER A 273 17.58 -10.91 7.41
C SER A 273 18.45 -10.08 6.48
N PHE A 274 18.68 -8.80 6.80
CA PHE A 274 19.59 -7.95 6.01
C PHE A 274 21.03 -8.46 6.11
N SER A 275 21.47 -8.85 7.32
CA SER A 275 22.83 -9.34 7.56
C SER A 275 23.12 -10.69 6.88
N THR A 276 22.10 -11.53 6.69
CA THR A 276 22.20 -12.82 6.00
C THR A 276 22.04 -12.71 4.47
N GLY A 277 21.80 -11.50 3.94
CA GLY A 277 21.64 -11.25 2.51
C GLY A 277 20.21 -11.42 1.98
N GLU A 278 19.23 -11.69 2.85
CA GLU A 278 17.82 -11.85 2.51
C GLU A 278 17.11 -10.48 2.39
N TYR A 279 17.58 -9.62 1.48
CA TYR A 279 17.15 -8.22 1.39
C TYR A 279 15.64 -8.04 1.14
N LYS A 280 15.01 -8.91 0.33
CA LYS A 280 13.56 -8.86 0.11
C LYS A 280 12.78 -9.17 1.39
N LEU A 281 13.25 -10.12 2.19
CA LEU A 281 12.59 -10.46 3.45
C LEU A 281 12.77 -9.33 4.48
N ALA A 282 13.98 -8.76 4.55
CA ALA A 282 14.26 -7.60 5.38
C ALA A 282 13.31 -6.43 5.06
N GLU A 283 13.12 -6.12 3.77
CA GLU A 283 12.19 -5.08 3.31
C GLU A 283 10.73 -5.36 3.72
N GLN A 284 10.29 -6.62 3.63
CA GLN A 284 8.93 -6.99 4.08
C GLN A 284 8.73 -6.81 5.59
N TYR A 285 9.72 -7.14 6.42
CA TYR A 285 9.63 -6.93 7.87
C TYR A 285 9.50 -5.45 8.25
N VAL A 286 10.34 -4.57 7.70
CA VAL A 286 10.25 -3.12 7.99
C VAL A 286 8.97 -2.49 7.42
N GLN A 287 8.44 -2.99 6.30
CA GLN A 287 7.11 -2.61 5.82
C GLN A 287 6.02 -3.05 6.79
N SER A 288 6.08 -4.29 7.30
CA SER A 288 5.14 -4.79 8.29
C SER A 288 5.15 -3.94 9.56
N ALA A 289 6.32 -3.58 10.06
CA ALA A 289 6.45 -2.70 11.22
C ALA A 289 5.90 -1.29 10.94
N THR A 290 6.14 -0.75 9.73
CA THR A 290 5.60 0.54 9.30
C THR A 290 4.07 0.55 9.27
N ILE A 291 3.46 -0.53 8.76
CA ILE A 291 2.01 -0.70 8.74
C ILE A 291 1.49 -0.83 10.17
N GLY A 292 2.11 -1.67 11.01
CA GLY A 292 1.72 -1.84 12.41
C GLY A 292 1.77 -0.53 13.21
N LEU A 293 2.82 0.27 13.01
CA LEU A 293 2.93 1.63 13.56
C LEU A 293 1.76 2.52 13.13
N THR A 294 1.44 2.51 11.83
CA THR A 294 0.35 3.33 11.27
C THR A 294 -1.01 2.90 11.83
N TYR A 295 -1.30 1.59 11.86
CA TYR A 295 -2.54 1.07 12.41
C TYR A 295 -2.68 1.33 13.91
N GLY A 296 -1.59 1.25 14.68
CA GLY A 296 -1.61 1.63 16.10
C GLY A 296 -2.13 3.05 16.30
N TYR A 297 -1.61 4.03 15.55
CA TYR A 297 -2.08 5.41 15.62
C TYR A 297 -3.46 5.64 15.01
N LEU A 298 -3.92 4.80 14.07
CA LEU A 298 -5.30 4.86 13.56
C LEU A 298 -6.33 4.34 14.56
N THR A 299 -5.96 3.33 15.36
CA THR A 299 -6.91 2.56 16.18
C THR A 299 -6.83 2.86 17.68
N ARG A 300 -5.66 3.27 18.17
CA ARG A 300 -5.36 3.48 19.60
C ARG A 300 -4.75 4.87 19.87
N ALA A 301 -5.06 5.85 19.04
CA ALA A 301 -4.48 7.20 19.08
C ALA A 301 -4.45 7.81 20.48
N GLU A 302 -5.58 7.82 21.20
CA GLU A 302 -5.70 8.45 22.53
C GLU A 302 -4.74 7.82 23.56
N VAL A 303 -4.64 6.49 23.55
CA VAL A 303 -3.75 5.75 24.46
C VAL A 303 -2.28 6.00 24.09
N LEU A 304 -1.96 6.08 22.79
CA LEU A 304 -0.58 6.27 22.33
C LEU A 304 -0.10 7.72 22.50
N HIS A 305 -0.97 8.71 22.30
CA HIS A 305 -0.66 10.13 22.47
C HIS A 305 -0.60 10.57 23.94
N SER A 306 -1.22 9.82 24.85
CA SER A 306 -1.11 10.07 26.30
C SER A 306 0.20 9.55 26.92
N GLN A 307 1.03 8.84 26.14
CA GLN A 307 2.31 8.32 26.61
C GLN A 307 3.37 9.43 26.81
N PRO A 308 4.37 9.22 27.69
CA PRO A 308 5.42 10.21 27.93
C PRO A 308 6.28 10.49 26.68
N GLU A 309 7.01 11.60 26.71
CA GLU A 309 7.88 12.01 25.60
C GLU A 309 8.90 10.92 25.20
N THR A 310 9.41 10.16 26.18
CA THR A 310 10.34 9.04 25.94
C THR A 310 9.74 7.97 25.02
N PHE A 311 8.43 7.71 25.12
CA PHE A 311 7.72 6.80 24.23
C PHE A 311 7.63 7.36 22.82
N SER A 312 7.23 8.63 22.67
CA SER A 312 7.18 9.31 21.37
C SER A 312 8.55 9.33 20.67
N LYS A 313 9.63 9.55 21.43
CA LYS A 313 11.00 9.44 20.93
C LYS A 313 11.30 8.05 20.37
N ARG A 314 10.91 6.98 21.07
CA ARG A 314 11.09 5.60 20.60
C ARG A 314 10.29 5.32 19.34
N ILE A 315 9.06 5.83 19.24
CA ILE A 315 8.22 5.71 18.04
C ILE A 315 8.89 6.35 16.83
N GLN A 316 9.38 7.59 16.96
CA GLN A 316 10.03 8.27 15.84
C GLN A 316 11.31 7.58 15.41
N ARG A 317 12.13 7.11 16.38
CA ARG A 317 13.33 6.34 16.07
C ARG A 317 13.00 5.00 15.42
N LEU A 318 11.95 4.31 15.84
CA LEU A 318 11.54 3.06 15.22
C LEU A 318 11.01 3.29 13.79
N ARG A 319 10.19 4.32 13.57
CA ARG A 319 9.72 4.68 12.24
C ARG A 319 10.88 5.07 11.32
N TRP A 320 11.83 5.84 11.82
CA TRP A 320 13.06 6.19 11.11
C TRP A 320 13.85 4.93 10.72
N ARG A 321 14.06 3.99 11.64
CA ARG A 321 14.73 2.70 11.36
C ARG A 321 14.01 1.91 10.27
N CYS A 322 12.67 1.91 10.26
CA CYS A 322 11.89 1.23 9.23
C CYS A 322 12.12 1.84 7.85
N GLU A 323 11.95 3.17 7.72
CA GLU A 323 12.11 3.87 6.43
C GLU A 323 13.56 3.76 5.92
N LEU A 324 14.56 3.89 6.80
CA LEU A 324 15.96 3.72 6.45
C LEU A 324 16.27 2.26 6.07
N GLY A 325 15.65 1.30 6.76
CA GLY A 325 15.77 -0.13 6.48
C GLY A 325 15.23 -0.52 5.11
N ILE A 326 14.08 0.04 4.70
CA ILE A 326 13.52 -0.14 3.34
C ILE A 326 14.52 0.34 2.30
N ALA A 327 15.06 1.56 2.48
CA ALA A 327 16.02 2.13 1.55
C ALA A 327 17.29 1.27 1.43
N LYS A 328 17.86 0.84 2.55
CA LYS A 328 19.04 -0.05 2.59
C LYS A 328 18.75 -1.37 1.88
N ALA A 329 17.66 -2.05 2.23
CA ALA A 329 17.31 -3.34 1.67
C ALA A 329 17.13 -3.29 0.14
N LEU A 330 16.36 -2.31 -0.38
CA LEU A 330 16.11 -2.19 -1.82
C LEU A 330 17.38 -1.80 -2.61
N THR A 331 18.22 -0.93 -2.04
CA THR A 331 19.49 -0.55 -2.68
C THR A 331 20.47 -1.70 -2.72
N HIS A 332 20.58 -2.47 -1.64
CA HIS A 332 21.46 -3.64 -1.58
C HIS A 332 20.98 -4.79 -2.46
N LEU A 333 19.66 -5.01 -2.55
CA LEU A 333 19.07 -6.01 -3.43
C LEU A 333 19.52 -5.84 -4.89
N HIS A 334 19.63 -4.60 -5.35
CA HIS A 334 19.95 -4.26 -6.73
C HIS A 334 21.39 -3.83 -6.95
N ARG A 335 22.24 -3.90 -5.91
CA ARG A 335 23.67 -3.55 -6.01
C ARG A 335 24.37 -4.20 -7.22
N PRO A 336 24.20 -5.50 -7.51
CA PRO A 336 24.86 -6.14 -8.66
C PRO A 336 24.50 -5.50 -10.01
N THR A 337 23.28 -5.00 -10.14
CA THR A 337 22.80 -4.32 -11.36
C THR A 337 23.28 -2.87 -11.41
N THR A 338 23.28 -2.18 -10.27
CA THR A 338 23.60 -0.75 -10.19
C THR A 338 25.10 -0.43 -10.11
N GLU A 339 25.96 -1.44 -9.95
CA GLU A 339 27.41 -1.28 -10.05
C GLU A 339 27.85 -0.80 -11.44
N ASN A 340 27.09 -1.14 -12.48
CA ASN A 340 27.23 -0.52 -13.79
C ASN A 340 26.50 0.84 -13.81
N THR A 341 27.25 1.94 -13.93
CA THR A 341 26.71 3.31 -13.99
C THR A 341 25.74 3.52 -15.16
N GLU A 342 25.76 2.66 -16.17
CA GLU A 342 24.92 2.74 -17.37
C GLU A 342 23.74 1.76 -17.37
N TRP A 343 23.39 1.11 -16.25
CA TRP A 343 22.31 0.12 -16.21
C TRP A 343 20.94 0.64 -16.72
N LEU A 344 20.70 1.96 -16.58
CA LEU A 344 19.51 2.65 -17.09
C LEU A 344 19.45 2.68 -18.64
N THR A 345 20.60 2.58 -19.30
CA THR A 345 20.79 2.56 -20.77
C THR A 345 21.10 1.17 -21.32
N ASP A 346 21.65 0.29 -20.49
CA ASP A 346 22.30 -0.94 -20.91
C ASP A 346 21.39 -1.89 -21.70
N ALA A 347 21.71 -2.15 -22.97
CA ALA A 347 20.90 -3.00 -23.83
C ALA A 347 20.85 -4.48 -23.38
N GLU A 348 21.77 -4.92 -22.53
CA GLU A 348 21.85 -6.30 -22.04
C GLU A 348 20.79 -6.62 -20.98
N ILE A 349 20.32 -5.62 -20.23
CA ILE A 349 19.29 -5.80 -19.21
C ILE A 349 17.89 -5.72 -19.86
N SER A 350 17.05 -6.72 -19.59
CA SER A 350 15.69 -6.77 -20.13
C SER A 350 14.87 -5.56 -19.67
N ALA A 351 13.93 -5.11 -20.51
CA ALA A 351 13.08 -3.96 -20.19
C ALA A 351 12.23 -4.18 -18.92
N SER A 352 11.79 -5.43 -18.67
CA SER A 352 11.03 -5.79 -17.48
C SER A 352 11.89 -5.66 -16.22
N ASP A 353 13.12 -6.20 -16.26
CA ASP A 353 14.02 -6.18 -15.11
C ASP A 353 14.46 -4.74 -14.79
N LYS A 354 14.72 -3.92 -15.82
CA LYS A 354 14.98 -2.48 -15.62
C LYS A 354 13.81 -1.75 -14.96
N ALA A 355 12.58 -2.07 -15.35
CA ALA A 355 11.39 -1.45 -14.77
C ALA A 355 11.23 -1.84 -13.29
N ASP A 356 11.52 -3.10 -12.94
CA ASP A 356 11.47 -3.60 -11.57
C ASP A 356 12.56 -2.97 -10.70
N VAL A 357 13.81 -2.96 -11.17
CA VAL A 357 14.94 -2.31 -10.49
C VAL A 357 14.66 -0.81 -10.28
N ALA A 358 14.16 -0.11 -11.31
CA ALA A 358 13.83 1.31 -11.21
C ALA A 358 12.68 1.56 -10.20
N ARG A 359 11.67 0.69 -10.15
CA ARG A 359 10.55 0.80 -9.21
C ARG A 359 11.02 0.63 -7.77
N ASP A 360 11.90 -0.33 -7.53
CA ASP A 360 12.46 -0.62 -6.22
C ASP A 360 13.40 0.51 -5.77
N LEU A 361 14.30 1.00 -6.62
CA LEU A 361 15.21 2.09 -6.26
C LEU A 361 14.49 3.42 -6.02
N ILE A 362 13.42 3.74 -6.76
CA ILE A 362 12.58 4.91 -6.46
C ILE A 362 11.83 4.74 -5.14
N SER A 363 11.38 3.52 -4.84
CA SER A 363 10.76 3.23 -3.55
C SER A 363 11.79 3.39 -2.42
N GLY A 364 13.04 2.96 -2.65
CA GLY A 364 14.18 3.18 -1.76
C GLY A 364 14.53 4.66 -1.58
N GLU A 365 14.52 5.46 -2.65
CA GLU A 365 14.76 6.92 -2.57
C GLU A 365 13.71 7.59 -1.71
N ARG A 366 12.43 7.30 -1.95
CA ARG A 366 11.33 7.84 -1.14
C ARG A 366 11.46 7.46 0.32
N ALA A 367 11.85 6.22 0.61
CA ALA A 367 12.05 5.75 1.98
C ALA A 367 13.26 6.44 2.64
N ALA A 368 14.37 6.63 1.92
CA ALA A 368 15.53 7.38 2.42
C ALA A 368 15.17 8.84 2.69
N SER A 369 14.45 9.49 1.78
CA SER A 369 13.94 10.86 1.92
C SER A 369 12.98 10.99 3.12
N ARG A 370 12.14 9.98 3.39
CA ARG A 370 11.28 9.93 4.58
C ARG A 370 12.06 9.77 5.88
N ALA A 371 13.05 8.88 5.90
CA ALA A 371 13.94 8.71 7.04
C ALA A 371 14.67 10.03 7.35
N LEU A 372 15.22 10.68 6.32
CA LEU A 372 15.85 11.98 6.46
C LEU A 372 14.88 13.05 6.97
N SER A 373 13.64 13.08 6.46
CA SER A 373 12.60 14.01 6.91
C SER A 373 12.31 13.87 8.40
N LEU A 374 12.32 12.65 8.96
CA LEU A 374 12.15 12.42 10.39
C LEU A 374 13.37 12.89 11.18
N ALA A 375 14.58 12.49 10.74
CA ALA A 375 15.83 12.76 11.44
C ALA A 375 16.23 14.24 11.44
N THR A 376 15.74 15.03 10.46
CA THR A 376 15.99 16.48 10.34
C THR A 376 14.80 17.34 10.73
N ASP A 377 13.68 16.71 11.13
CA ASP A 377 12.42 17.38 11.43
C ASP A 377 11.96 18.33 10.30
N SER A 378 12.07 17.87 9.06
CA SER A 378 11.72 18.66 7.89
C SER A 378 10.22 19.00 7.91
N PRO A 379 9.84 20.28 7.75
CA PRO A 379 8.43 20.70 7.84
C PRO A 379 7.61 20.34 6.59
N SER A 380 8.23 19.71 5.57
CA SER A 380 7.56 19.37 4.31
C SER A 380 6.59 18.18 4.51
N PRO A 381 5.27 18.38 4.36
CA PRO A 381 4.28 17.30 4.51
C PRO A 381 4.45 16.19 3.45
N ASN A 382 5.00 16.54 2.28
CA ASN A 382 5.16 15.61 1.16
C ASN A 382 6.27 14.57 1.40
N THR A 383 7.21 14.85 2.31
CA THR A 383 8.37 13.99 2.60
C THR A 383 8.24 13.33 3.96
N ASN A 384 7.41 13.85 4.86
CA ASN A 384 7.21 13.25 6.17
C ASN A 384 6.32 11.99 6.04
N PRO A 385 6.81 10.81 6.47
CA PRO A 385 6.09 9.55 6.30
C PRO A 385 4.74 9.52 7.02
N TRP A 386 4.57 10.25 8.12
CA TRP A 386 3.33 10.28 8.88
C TRP A 386 2.22 11.05 8.18
N PHE A 387 2.53 12.22 7.61
CA PHE A 387 1.55 13.04 6.87
C PHE A 387 1.02 12.33 5.62
N VAL A 388 1.79 11.39 5.07
CA VAL A 388 1.38 10.57 3.92
C VAL A 388 0.41 9.46 4.34
N THR A 389 0.48 8.98 5.58
CA THR A 389 -0.25 7.78 6.03
C THR A 389 -1.34 8.04 7.07
N LEU A 390 -1.30 9.17 7.77
CA LEU A 390 -2.21 9.50 8.87
C LEU A 390 -2.87 10.88 8.67
N PRO A 391 -4.12 11.06 9.12
CA PRO A 391 -4.68 12.38 9.39
C PRO A 391 -3.78 13.18 10.34
N ALA A 392 -3.74 14.50 10.17
CA ALA A 392 -2.82 15.38 10.88
C ALA A 392 -2.95 15.30 12.41
N GLU A 393 -4.16 15.08 12.91
CA GLU A 393 -4.48 14.98 14.33
C GLU A 393 -3.92 13.72 15.00
N LEU A 394 -3.61 12.69 14.20
CA LEU A 394 -3.12 11.40 14.71
C LEU A 394 -1.59 11.29 14.64
N ILE A 395 -0.90 12.28 14.08
CA ILE A 395 0.54 12.24 13.85
C ILE A 395 1.30 12.34 15.18
N PRO A 396 2.18 11.38 15.52
CA PRO A 396 3.01 11.49 16.71
C PRO A 396 3.95 12.70 16.64
N PRO A 397 4.22 13.38 17.77
CA PRO A 397 5.16 14.50 17.78
C PRO A 397 6.55 14.06 17.37
N ASN A 398 7.35 14.98 16.81
CA ASN A 398 8.74 14.76 16.45
C ASN A 398 9.60 15.92 16.94
N LYS A 399 10.88 15.65 17.27
CA LYS A 399 11.86 16.69 17.60
C LYS A 399 13.22 16.31 17.02
N LEU A 400 13.92 17.28 16.44
CA LEU A 400 15.27 17.11 15.92
C LEU A 400 16.25 16.51 16.95
N THR A 401 16.12 16.90 18.22
CA THR A 401 17.00 16.46 19.33
C THR A 401 16.84 14.99 19.73
N TRP A 402 15.87 14.28 19.14
CA TRP A 402 15.66 12.86 19.42
C TRP A 402 16.60 11.93 18.64
N PHE A 403 17.23 12.45 17.59
CA PHE A 403 18.20 11.76 16.75
C PHE A 403 19.61 12.25 17.02
N ASN A 404 20.57 11.34 17.11
CA ASN A 404 21.98 11.71 17.28
C ASN A 404 22.65 12.04 15.93
N ASP A 405 23.88 12.55 15.96
CA ASP A 405 24.63 12.93 14.76
C ASP A 405 24.89 11.75 13.82
N ILE A 406 25.16 10.57 14.37
CA ILE A 406 25.38 9.35 13.59
C ILE A 406 24.11 8.95 12.82
N GLU A 407 22.94 9.01 13.45
CA GLU A 407 21.64 8.71 12.83
C GLU A 407 21.29 9.73 11.74
N ARG A 408 21.53 11.02 12.00
CA ARG A 408 21.32 12.10 11.03
C ARG A 408 22.26 11.95 9.83
N SER A 409 23.54 11.69 10.07
CA SER A 409 24.54 11.44 9.03
C SER A 409 24.21 10.18 8.22
N SER A 410 23.83 9.09 8.87
CA SER A 410 23.45 7.83 8.20
C SER A 410 22.26 8.02 7.25
N SER A 411 21.31 8.90 7.61
CA SER A 411 20.17 9.23 6.76
C SER A 411 20.63 9.88 5.45
N TRP A 412 21.56 10.84 5.52
CA TRP A 412 22.16 11.47 4.35
C TRP A 412 23.01 10.48 3.53
N LEU A 413 23.82 9.65 4.19
CA LEU A 413 24.65 8.64 3.52
C LEU A 413 23.82 7.64 2.71
N VAL A 414 22.74 7.12 3.29
CA VAL A 414 21.85 6.18 2.60
C VAL A 414 21.16 6.86 1.42
N LEU A 415 20.67 8.10 1.58
CA LEU A 415 20.09 8.86 0.47
C LEU A 415 21.11 9.06 -0.66
N GLY A 416 22.35 9.44 -0.32
CA GLY A 416 23.42 9.57 -1.30
C GLY A 416 23.75 8.26 -2.02
N THR A 417 23.75 7.14 -1.31
CA THR A 417 23.95 5.81 -1.90
C THR A 417 22.83 5.46 -2.90
N VAL A 418 21.58 5.79 -2.57
CA VAL A 418 20.44 5.59 -3.47
C VAL A 418 20.55 6.50 -4.71
N HIS A 419 20.90 7.77 -4.52
CA HIS A 419 21.11 8.70 -5.63
C HIS A 419 22.22 8.22 -6.57
N MET A 420 23.33 7.73 -6.02
CA MET A 420 24.41 7.12 -6.80
C MET A 420 23.90 5.91 -7.61
N ALA A 421 23.12 5.01 -6.99
CA ALA A 421 22.52 3.87 -7.68
C ALA A 421 21.54 4.27 -8.80
N LEU A 422 20.90 5.43 -8.67
CA LEU A 422 20.02 6.03 -9.69
C LEU A 422 20.78 6.85 -10.76
N GLY A 423 22.11 6.88 -10.71
CA GLY A 423 22.96 7.62 -11.63
C GLY A 423 23.04 9.14 -11.35
N GLU A 424 22.64 9.58 -10.16
CA GLU A 424 22.68 10.99 -9.72
C GLU A 424 23.89 11.27 -8.84
N ASN A 425 25.09 11.07 -9.39
CA ASN A 425 26.35 11.22 -8.67
C ASN A 425 26.58 12.62 -8.07
N LEU A 426 26.06 13.67 -8.72
CA LEU A 426 26.12 15.04 -8.17
C LEU A 426 25.26 15.20 -6.91
N PHE A 427 24.05 14.62 -6.89
CA PHE A 427 23.19 14.65 -5.70
C PHE A 427 23.80 13.79 -4.59
N ALA A 428 24.29 12.60 -4.95
CA ALA A 428 24.99 11.71 -4.02
C ALA A 428 26.17 12.41 -3.34
N ALA A 429 27.01 13.11 -4.11
CA ALA A 429 28.13 13.87 -3.59
C ALA A 429 27.69 14.97 -2.61
N GLY A 430 26.63 15.72 -2.93
CA GLY A 430 26.07 16.73 -2.04
C GLY A 430 25.47 16.16 -0.75
N ASP A 431 24.86 14.97 -0.82
CA ASP A 431 24.32 14.29 0.36
C ASP A 431 25.43 13.77 1.27
N CYS A 432 26.49 13.19 0.70
CA CYS A 432 27.68 12.78 1.45
C CYS A 432 28.41 13.97 2.08
N GLU A 433 28.48 15.12 1.41
CA GLU A 433 29.04 16.35 1.97
C GLU A 433 28.26 16.79 3.23
N ARG A 434 26.93 16.72 3.19
CA ARG A 434 26.08 17.01 4.37
C ARG A 434 26.28 16.00 5.48
N ALA A 435 26.38 14.71 5.15
CA ALA A 435 26.69 13.65 6.11
C ALA A 435 28.03 13.91 6.81
N MET A 436 29.06 14.29 6.04
CA MET A 436 30.40 14.59 6.54
C MET A 436 30.40 15.81 7.47
N LYS A 437 29.68 16.87 7.10
CA LYS A 437 29.55 18.09 7.92
C LYS A 437 28.88 17.83 9.27
N ILE A 438 28.04 16.81 9.38
CA ILE A 438 27.42 16.43 10.66
C ILE A 438 28.42 15.68 11.55
N LEU A 439 29.29 14.87 10.96
CA LEU A 439 30.28 14.05 11.69
C LEU A 439 31.59 14.79 11.99
N THR A 440 31.76 16.00 11.46
CA THR A 440 32.97 16.80 11.64
C THR A 440 32.64 18.20 12.13
N ASP A 441 33.37 18.67 13.14
CA ASP A 441 33.32 20.07 13.61
C ASP A 441 34.63 20.75 13.25
N ASP A 442 34.58 21.74 12.35
CA ASP A 442 35.77 22.39 11.76
C ASP A 442 36.84 21.40 11.25
N GLY A 443 36.42 20.28 10.65
CA GLY A 443 37.31 19.25 10.12
C GLY A 443 37.90 18.30 11.18
N LYS A 444 37.51 18.42 12.46
CA LYS A 444 37.83 17.43 13.49
C LYS A 444 36.72 16.38 13.58
N LYS A 445 37.10 15.11 13.52
CA LYS A 445 36.18 13.98 13.71
C LYS A 445 35.51 14.09 15.08
N LEU A 446 34.17 14.08 15.11
CA LEU A 446 33.41 14.06 16.35
C LEU A 446 33.33 12.63 16.87
N GLY A 447 33.72 12.37 18.11
CA GLY A 447 33.46 11.10 18.81
C GLY A 447 34.54 10.03 18.71
N ASP A 448 34.28 8.91 19.37
CA ASP A 448 35.06 7.68 19.45
C ASP A 448 34.54 6.61 18.47
N GLY A 449 35.38 5.60 18.17
CA GLY A 449 35.07 4.33 17.47
C GLY A 449 33.99 4.33 16.37
N GLU A 450 32.72 4.35 16.77
CA GLU A 450 31.56 4.31 15.85
C GLU A 450 31.52 5.52 14.91
N ALA A 451 31.84 6.71 15.40
CA ALA A 451 31.83 7.91 14.57
C ALA A 451 33.00 7.91 13.57
N GLU A 452 34.15 7.35 13.93
CA GLU A 452 35.28 7.18 13.02
C GLU A 452 34.95 6.20 11.88
N LYS A 453 34.28 5.09 12.21
CA LYS A 453 33.78 4.16 11.19
C LYS A 453 32.77 4.83 10.25
N ALA A 454 31.84 5.60 10.80
CA ALA A 454 30.86 6.33 10.01
C ALA A 454 31.52 7.36 9.08
N VAL A 455 32.57 8.07 9.53
CA VAL A 455 33.35 8.98 8.69
C VAL A 455 34.00 8.22 7.53
N GLY A 456 34.65 7.08 7.81
CA GLY A 456 35.29 6.27 6.76
C GLY A 456 34.30 5.77 5.70
N GLU A 457 33.12 5.33 6.12
CA GLU A 457 32.04 4.92 5.18
C GLU A 457 31.56 6.09 4.32
N VAL A 458 31.38 7.28 4.90
CA VAL A 458 30.99 8.48 4.14
C VAL A 458 32.10 8.89 3.17
N GLU A 459 33.37 8.86 3.57
CA GLU A 459 34.51 9.19 2.70
C GLU A 459 34.58 8.25 1.48
N GLU A 460 34.40 6.95 1.69
CA GLU A 460 34.42 5.97 0.61
C GLU A 460 33.31 6.23 -0.42
N VAL A 461 32.07 6.40 0.06
CA VAL A 461 30.93 6.68 -0.83
C VAL A 461 31.07 8.05 -1.49
N PHE A 462 31.59 9.04 -0.79
CA PHE A 462 31.80 10.38 -1.34
C PHE A 462 32.83 10.38 -2.46
N ALA A 463 33.94 9.66 -2.28
CA ALA A 463 34.97 9.51 -3.32
C ALA A 463 34.38 8.87 -4.59
N LYS A 464 33.65 7.75 -4.43
CA LYS A 464 32.96 7.08 -5.54
C LYS A 464 31.96 8.00 -6.25
N ALA A 465 31.15 8.73 -5.49
CA ALA A 465 30.19 9.68 -6.04
C ALA A 465 30.89 10.78 -6.84
N ARG A 466 31.99 11.35 -6.33
CA ARG A 466 32.76 12.39 -7.02
C ARG A 466 33.38 11.91 -8.32
N ASP A 467 33.96 10.71 -8.31
CA ASP A 467 34.58 10.12 -9.51
C ASP A 467 33.54 9.83 -10.60
N GLY A 468 32.31 9.51 -10.20
CA GLY A 468 31.19 9.27 -11.11
C GLY A 468 30.48 10.53 -11.66
N ILE A 469 30.88 11.75 -11.27
CA ILE A 469 30.19 12.98 -11.73
C ILE A 469 30.49 13.24 -13.21
N ASP A 470 29.47 13.09 -14.05
CA ASP A 470 29.47 13.67 -15.40
C ASP A 470 28.92 15.10 -15.36
N TRP A 471 29.82 16.09 -15.43
CA TRP A 471 29.47 17.51 -15.43
C TRP A 471 28.65 17.96 -16.64
N ASN A 472 28.54 17.13 -17.69
CA ASN A 472 27.70 17.41 -18.85
C ASN A 472 26.26 16.91 -18.65
N MET A 473 26.01 16.08 -17.62
CA MET A 473 24.68 15.58 -17.32
C MET A 473 23.92 16.60 -16.46
N PRO A 474 22.73 17.07 -16.90
CA PRO A 474 21.92 17.95 -16.08
C PRO A 474 21.42 17.18 -14.83
N PRO A 475 21.38 17.83 -13.64
CA PRO A 475 20.93 17.18 -12.42
C PRO A 475 19.48 16.67 -12.51
N GLY A 476 19.18 15.52 -11.91
CA GLY A 476 17.83 14.94 -11.87
C GLY A 476 17.45 14.14 -13.13
N ARG A 477 18.35 13.96 -14.09
CA ARG A 477 18.09 13.20 -15.32
C ARG A 477 17.98 11.70 -15.09
N GLY A 478 18.83 11.12 -14.25
CA GLY A 478 18.80 9.73 -13.82
C GLY A 478 17.50 9.41 -13.07
N LEU A 479 17.12 10.24 -12.10
CA LEU A 479 15.85 10.15 -11.38
C LEU A 479 14.65 10.19 -12.32
N ASN A 480 14.62 11.14 -13.26
CA ASN A 480 13.54 11.24 -14.24
C ASN A 480 13.46 10.01 -15.16
N ARG A 481 14.61 9.43 -15.52
CA ARG A 481 14.68 8.25 -16.36
C ARG A 481 14.20 7.01 -15.63
N ALA A 482 14.70 6.78 -14.41
CA ALA A 482 14.20 5.72 -13.54
C ALA A 482 12.68 5.87 -13.33
N ALA A 483 12.19 7.09 -13.08
CA ALA A 483 10.77 7.34 -12.87
C ALA A 483 9.90 7.06 -14.10
N ARG A 484 10.45 7.19 -15.31
CA ARG A 484 9.78 6.77 -16.54
C ARG A 484 9.77 5.25 -16.67
N LEU A 485 10.89 4.58 -16.38
CA LEU A 485 11.01 3.12 -16.42
C LEU A 485 10.13 2.43 -15.37
N ALA A 486 10.01 2.99 -14.17
CA ALA A 486 9.15 2.43 -13.13
C ALA A 486 7.64 2.53 -13.45
N ARG A 487 7.27 3.39 -14.41
CA ARG A 487 5.89 3.58 -14.88
C ARG A 487 5.54 2.75 -16.12
N SER A 488 6.55 2.30 -16.88
CA SER A 488 6.36 1.33 -17.97
C SER A 488 6.12 -0.06 -17.41
#